data_AF-E5XLR1-F1
#
_entry.id   AF-E5XLR1-F1
#
_cell.length_a   1.000
_cell.length_b   1.000
_cell.length_c   1.000
_cell.angle_alpha   90.00
_cell.angle_beta   90.00
_cell.angle_gamma   90.00
#
_symmetry.space_group_name_H-M   'P 1'
#
loop_
_entity.id
_entity.type
_entity.pdbx_description
1 polymer ?
#
loop_
_entity_poly.entity_id
_entity_poly.type
_entity_poly.pdbx_seq_one_letter_code
_entity_poly.pdbx_strand_id
1 'polypeptide(L)'
;MRFPVEKSFYVDGEKAAYRQVNDPDPLHVAAELPSYPDLCSDLGEAKALLGEADWRLVVLAAQAIAERFPAAETPNPKVRVRELWDFICNDLGVEYIGGLEFKAALAAAGHRIGETEDGEETVSVPAAVWAAETARRRPYGQDWGFTAAGVTARWLAPVEVTRARLGSALLAHGELSALGVEGSASNIHLWRAAQRACRDLLEDLPARHVQEVVDHLARYYPACDEATEESPSSYVVKHAVEDALGRYVSNGELILATLVLGYPTRRDAPNLLIGTPEWVVASRAAYGRSVASARRREREAA
;
A
#
# COMPACT_ATOMS: atom_id res chain seq x y z
N MET A 1 -0.75 -21.15 31.41
CA MET A 1 -2.22 -20.99 31.43
C MET A 1 -2.55 -19.84 30.49
N ARG A 2 -3.03 -20.11 29.27
CA ARG A 2 -3.43 -19.07 28.31
C ARG A 2 -4.93 -18.86 28.47
N PHE A 3 -5.35 -17.62 28.75
CA PHE A 3 -6.76 -17.26 28.78
C PHE A 3 -7.27 -17.10 27.33
N PRO A 4 -8.45 -17.61 26.98
CA PRO A 4 -9.05 -17.29 25.70
C PRO A 4 -9.36 -15.79 25.67
N VAL A 5 -8.76 -15.07 24.73
CA VAL A 5 -9.10 -13.67 24.48
C VAL A 5 -10.27 -13.69 23.49
N GLU A 6 -11.50 -13.52 23.98
CA GLU A 6 -12.63 -13.21 23.10
C GLU A 6 -12.39 -11.85 22.45
N LYS A 7 -11.89 -11.84 21.21
CA LYS A 7 -11.92 -10.64 20.39
C LYS A 7 -13.22 -10.64 19.60
N SER A 8 -13.98 -9.56 19.75
CA SER A 8 -15.14 -9.28 18.93
C SER A 8 -14.81 -8.13 17.99
N PHE A 9 -15.23 -8.26 16.73
CA PHE A 9 -15.21 -7.17 15.77
C PHE A 9 -16.66 -6.73 15.51
N TYR A 10 -16.83 -5.45 15.22
CA TYR A 10 -18.11 -4.87 14.83
C TYR A 10 -18.04 -4.47 13.36
N VAL A 11 -19.01 -4.91 12.57
CA VAL A 11 -19.21 -4.48 11.18
C VAL A 11 -20.67 -4.05 11.08
N ASP A 12 -20.92 -2.84 10.59
CA ASP A 12 -22.26 -2.20 10.55
C ASP A 12 -22.99 -2.13 11.91
N GLY A 13 -22.24 -2.11 13.01
CA GLY A 13 -22.80 -2.06 14.37
C GLY A 13 -23.26 -3.41 14.93
N GLU A 14 -23.13 -4.50 14.17
CA GLU A 14 -23.45 -5.85 14.63
C GLU A 14 -22.20 -6.62 15.07
N LYS A 15 -22.31 -7.30 16.23
CA LYS A 15 -21.24 -8.12 16.81
C LYS A 15 -21.27 -9.50 16.15
N ALA A 16 -20.34 -9.77 15.23
CA ALA A 16 -20.16 -11.10 14.68
C ALA A 16 -19.36 -11.97 15.66
N ALA A 17 -19.95 -13.06 16.16
CA ALA A 17 -19.26 -14.05 16.98
C ALA A 17 -18.82 -15.22 16.10
N TYR A 18 -17.51 -15.37 15.91
CA TYR A 18 -16.95 -16.55 15.27
C TYR A 18 -16.86 -17.67 16.30
N ARG A 19 -17.62 -18.75 16.13
CA ARG A 19 -17.55 -19.93 17.00
C ARG A 19 -16.83 -21.04 16.24
N GLN A 20 -15.60 -21.32 16.68
CA GLN A 20 -14.78 -22.41 16.19
C GLN A 20 -15.54 -23.74 16.30
N VAL A 21 -15.72 -24.45 15.18
CA VAL A 21 -16.07 -25.88 15.20
C VAL A 21 -14.77 -26.62 15.52
N ASN A 22 -14.80 -27.45 16.57
CA ASN A 22 -13.67 -28.28 16.96
C ASN A 22 -13.35 -29.34 15.88
N ASP A 23 -12.07 -29.68 15.79
CA ASP A 23 -11.40 -30.81 15.09
C ASP A 23 -11.01 -30.66 13.60
N PRO A 24 -9.95 -31.36 13.12
CA PRO A 24 -8.74 -31.91 13.77
C PRO A 24 -7.47 -31.19 13.24
N ASP A 25 -6.26 -31.70 13.52
CA ASP A 25 -4.97 -31.16 13.05
C ASP A 25 -5.03 -30.69 11.56
N PRO A 26 -4.94 -29.37 11.28
CA PRO A 26 -5.17 -28.82 9.95
C PRO A 26 -4.12 -29.25 8.91
N LEU A 27 -3.00 -29.85 9.33
CA LEU A 27 -2.00 -30.42 8.42
C LEU A 27 -2.37 -31.81 7.90
N HIS A 28 -3.33 -32.51 8.51
CA HIS A 28 -3.75 -33.85 8.05
C HIS A 28 -4.90 -33.82 7.05
N VAL A 29 -5.78 -32.81 7.08
CA VAL A 29 -6.88 -32.67 6.09
C VAL A 29 -6.36 -32.17 4.73
N ALA A 30 -5.22 -31.47 4.71
CA ALA A 30 -4.60 -31.01 3.46
C ALA A 30 -3.99 -32.14 2.60
N ALA A 31 -3.75 -33.32 3.18
CA ALA A 31 -3.12 -34.45 2.48
C ALA A 31 -4.10 -35.31 1.66
N GLU A 32 -5.42 -35.18 1.87
CA GLU A 32 -6.44 -35.97 1.18
C GLU A 32 -7.31 -35.18 0.18
N LEU A 33 -7.08 -33.86 0.07
CA LEU A 33 -7.73 -33.05 -0.96
C LEU A 33 -6.93 -33.21 -2.27
N PRO A 34 -7.55 -33.64 -3.39
CA PRO A 34 -6.85 -33.77 -4.66
C PRO A 34 -6.19 -32.43 -5.03
N SER A 35 -5.03 -32.45 -5.69
CA SER A 35 -4.44 -31.23 -6.24
C SER A 35 -5.51 -30.49 -7.05
N TYR A 36 -5.92 -29.29 -6.63
CA TYR A 36 -6.95 -28.47 -7.28
C TYR A 36 -6.31 -27.29 -8.04
N PRO A 37 -5.54 -27.51 -9.12
CA PRO A 37 -5.00 -26.42 -9.93
C PRO A 37 -6.10 -25.66 -10.71
N ASP A 38 -7.27 -26.28 -10.95
CA ASP A 38 -8.29 -25.71 -11.86
C ASP A 38 -9.41 -24.92 -11.18
N LEU A 39 -9.63 -25.11 -9.87
CA LEU A 39 -10.73 -24.47 -9.12
C LEU A 39 -10.53 -22.95 -8.96
N CYS A 40 -9.31 -22.45 -9.20
CA CYS A 40 -8.98 -21.02 -9.20
C CYS A 40 -9.40 -20.28 -10.49
N SER A 41 -9.92 -20.98 -11.50
CA SER A 41 -10.36 -20.34 -12.75
C SER A 41 -11.80 -19.82 -12.71
N ASP A 42 -12.65 -20.34 -11.80
CA ASP A 42 -14.04 -19.91 -11.65
C ASP A 42 -14.37 -19.51 -10.21
N LEU A 43 -14.29 -18.20 -9.93
CA LEU A 43 -14.69 -17.61 -8.64
C LEU A 43 -16.18 -17.85 -8.31
N GLY A 44 -17.02 -18.13 -9.30
CA GLY A 44 -18.42 -18.47 -9.11
C GLY A 44 -18.61 -19.84 -8.44
N GLU A 45 -17.82 -20.83 -8.85
CA GLU A 45 -17.81 -22.15 -8.21
C GLU A 45 -17.26 -22.07 -6.78
N ALA A 46 -16.15 -21.35 -6.58
CA ALA A 46 -15.60 -21.12 -5.24
C ALA A 46 -16.64 -20.47 -4.32
N LYS A 47 -17.37 -19.45 -4.79
CA LYS A 47 -18.45 -18.82 -4.02
C LYS A 47 -19.61 -19.78 -3.71
N ALA A 48 -19.95 -20.70 -4.62
CA ALA A 48 -21.02 -21.67 -4.38
C ALA A 48 -20.64 -22.73 -3.32
N LEU A 49 -19.35 -23.07 -3.23
CA LEU A 49 -18.81 -24.00 -2.25
C LEU A 49 -18.60 -23.38 -0.87
N LEU A 50 -18.23 -22.10 -0.85
CA LEU A 50 -17.99 -21.35 0.38
C LEU A 50 -19.30 -20.78 0.93
N GLY A 51 -19.46 -20.81 2.25
CA GLY A 51 -20.57 -20.07 2.88
C GLY A 51 -20.43 -18.57 2.66
N GLU A 52 -21.53 -17.82 2.83
CA GLU A 52 -21.51 -16.35 2.69
C GLU A 52 -20.49 -15.68 3.64
N ALA A 53 -20.30 -16.23 4.85
CA ALA A 53 -19.31 -15.74 5.81
C ALA A 53 -17.87 -15.96 5.32
N ASP A 54 -17.57 -17.13 4.77
CA ASP A 54 -16.25 -17.47 4.26
C ASP A 54 -15.94 -16.67 3.00
N TRP A 55 -16.94 -16.45 2.15
CA TRP A 55 -16.79 -15.60 0.97
C TRP A 55 -16.45 -14.14 1.32
N ARG A 56 -17.02 -13.59 2.40
CA ARG A 56 -16.63 -12.26 2.89
C ARG A 56 -15.17 -12.23 3.31
N LEU A 57 -14.69 -13.28 3.97
CA LEU A 57 -13.27 -13.40 4.34
C LEU A 57 -12.37 -13.49 3.09
N VAL A 58 -12.80 -14.22 2.06
CA VAL A 58 -12.12 -14.25 0.75
C VAL A 58 -11.99 -12.85 0.15
N VAL A 59 -13.08 -12.07 0.15
CA VAL A 59 -13.07 -10.71 -0.39
C VAL A 59 -12.11 -9.80 0.38
N LEU A 60 -12.15 -9.85 1.72
CA LEU A 60 -11.25 -9.06 2.56
C LEU A 60 -9.78 -9.46 2.36
N ALA A 61 -9.50 -10.76 2.29
CA ALA A 61 -8.17 -11.27 2.01
C ALA A 61 -7.69 -10.87 0.60
N ALA A 62 -8.53 -10.98 -0.42
CA ALA A 62 -8.21 -10.59 -1.79
C ALA A 62 -7.88 -9.09 -1.88
N GLN A 63 -8.65 -8.25 -1.19
CA GLN A 63 -8.38 -6.82 -1.11
C GLN A 63 -7.05 -6.53 -0.41
N ALA A 64 -6.78 -7.16 0.73
CA ALA A 64 -5.52 -6.99 1.46
C ALA A 64 -4.30 -7.49 0.65
N ILE A 65 -4.46 -8.59 -0.08
CA ILE A 65 -3.43 -9.11 -0.99
C ILE A 65 -3.19 -8.13 -2.13
N ALA A 66 -4.23 -7.77 -2.89
CA ALA A 66 -4.10 -6.88 -4.04
C ALA A 66 -3.53 -5.51 -3.66
N GLU A 67 -3.95 -4.98 -2.51
CA GLU A 67 -3.46 -3.72 -1.98
C GLU A 67 -1.97 -3.76 -1.68
N ARG A 68 -1.42 -4.86 -1.16
CA ARG A 68 -0.02 -4.92 -0.69
C ARG A 68 0.94 -5.56 -1.66
N PHE A 69 0.44 -6.51 -2.43
CA PHE A 69 1.18 -7.38 -3.30
C PHE A 69 0.52 -7.36 -4.67
N PRO A 70 0.69 -6.31 -5.49
CA PRO A 70 0.12 -6.34 -6.83
C PRO A 70 0.73 -7.50 -7.62
N ALA A 71 -0.11 -8.23 -8.34
CA ALA A 71 0.29 -9.36 -9.15
C ALA A 71 1.35 -8.92 -10.18
N ALA A 72 2.48 -9.62 -10.19
CA ALA A 72 3.52 -9.41 -11.19
C ALA A 72 3.15 -10.10 -12.50
N GLU A 73 3.40 -9.43 -13.63
CA GLU A 73 3.29 -10.07 -14.96
C GLU A 73 4.39 -11.11 -15.18
N THR A 74 5.52 -10.99 -14.47
CA THR A 74 6.68 -11.88 -14.63
C THR A 74 6.72 -12.97 -13.56
N PRO A 75 7.02 -14.22 -13.95
CA PRO A 75 7.13 -15.36 -13.03
C PRO A 75 8.51 -15.37 -12.34
N ASN A 76 8.78 -14.46 -11.41
CA ASN A 76 9.84 -14.60 -10.41
C ASN A 76 9.81 -13.43 -9.41
N PRO A 77 10.05 -13.63 -8.10
CA PRO A 77 10.27 -14.85 -7.32
C PRO A 77 9.00 -15.36 -6.62
N LYS A 78 9.16 -16.51 -5.97
CA LYS A 78 8.12 -17.38 -5.42
C LYS A 78 8.07 -17.23 -3.89
N VAL A 79 7.23 -16.34 -3.36
CA VAL A 79 6.95 -16.31 -1.92
C VAL A 79 6.14 -17.56 -1.58
N ARG A 80 6.47 -18.27 -0.50
CA ARG A 80 5.71 -19.46 -0.10
C ARG A 80 4.28 -19.04 0.24
N VAL A 81 3.28 -19.78 -0.26
CA VAL A 81 1.85 -19.51 0.02
C VAL A 81 1.63 -19.40 1.53
N ARG A 82 2.27 -20.28 2.32
CA ARG A 82 2.22 -20.27 3.78
C ARG A 82 2.72 -18.96 4.41
N GLU A 83 3.81 -18.39 3.92
CA GLU A 83 4.36 -17.15 4.46
C GLU A 83 3.43 -15.97 4.18
N LEU A 84 2.89 -15.90 2.96
CA LEU A 84 1.89 -14.87 2.61
C LEU A 84 0.59 -15.09 3.39
N TRP A 85 0.18 -16.33 3.63
CA TRP A 85 -0.98 -16.67 4.43
C TRP A 85 -0.85 -16.19 5.88
N ASP A 86 0.26 -16.52 6.54
CA ASP A 86 0.59 -16.02 7.87
C ASP A 86 0.63 -14.48 7.89
N PHE A 87 1.12 -13.88 6.80
CA PHE A 87 1.09 -12.44 6.64
C PHE A 87 -0.36 -11.92 6.62
N ILE A 88 -1.21 -12.39 5.73
CA ILE A 88 -2.56 -11.85 5.58
C ILE A 88 -3.41 -12.12 6.83
N CYS A 89 -3.31 -13.28 7.48
CA CYS A 89 -4.03 -13.57 8.72
C CYS A 89 -3.70 -12.55 9.82
N ASN A 90 -2.40 -12.34 10.07
CA ASN A 90 -1.94 -11.36 11.05
C ASN A 90 -2.40 -9.94 10.73
N ASP A 91 -2.46 -9.60 9.44
CA ASP A 91 -2.84 -8.26 9.01
C ASP A 91 -4.33 -7.96 9.19
N LEU A 92 -5.16 -8.94 8.85
CA LEU A 92 -6.60 -8.87 9.06
C LEU A 92 -7.00 -9.06 10.53
N GLY A 93 -6.05 -9.43 11.40
CA GLY A 93 -6.31 -9.73 12.81
C GLY A 93 -7.17 -10.99 12.99
N VAL A 94 -7.12 -11.90 12.02
CA VAL A 94 -7.82 -13.20 12.06
C VAL A 94 -6.83 -14.30 12.44
N GLU A 95 -7.30 -15.29 13.19
CA GLU A 95 -6.46 -16.41 13.61
C GLU A 95 -6.17 -17.37 12.45
N TYR A 96 -7.12 -17.52 11.53
CA TYR A 96 -7.06 -18.52 10.47
C TYR A 96 -7.91 -18.10 9.26
N ILE A 97 -7.39 -18.38 8.05
CA ILE A 97 -8.13 -18.39 6.79
C ILE A 97 -7.96 -19.80 6.23
N GLY A 98 -9.04 -20.47 5.82
CA GLY A 98 -8.91 -21.81 5.24
C GLY A 98 -8.09 -21.82 3.94
N GLY A 99 -7.51 -22.98 3.63
CA GLY A 99 -6.64 -23.12 2.46
C GLY A 99 -7.37 -22.80 1.15
N LEU A 100 -8.63 -23.23 1.02
CA LEU A 100 -9.45 -22.96 -0.16
C LEU A 100 -9.77 -21.47 -0.29
N GLU A 101 -10.20 -20.84 0.81
CA GLU A 101 -10.51 -19.42 0.91
C GLU A 101 -9.30 -18.56 0.55
N PHE A 102 -8.12 -18.94 1.05
CA PHE A 102 -6.90 -18.20 0.76
C PHE A 102 -6.47 -18.33 -0.70
N LYS A 103 -6.60 -19.52 -1.29
CA LYS A 103 -6.32 -19.71 -2.73
C LYS A 103 -7.33 -18.95 -3.61
N ALA A 104 -8.61 -18.95 -3.24
CA ALA A 104 -9.62 -18.14 -3.89
C ALA A 104 -9.29 -16.64 -3.78
N ALA A 105 -8.79 -16.18 -2.63
CA ALA A 105 -8.37 -14.80 -2.43
C ALA A 105 -7.15 -14.44 -3.29
N LEU A 106 -6.16 -15.33 -3.40
CA LEU A 106 -5.01 -15.16 -4.30
C LEU A 106 -5.45 -15.05 -5.75
N ALA A 107 -6.32 -15.95 -6.20
CA ALA A 107 -6.86 -15.93 -7.56
C ALA A 107 -7.66 -14.65 -7.84
N ALA A 108 -8.52 -14.23 -6.90
CA ALA A 108 -9.28 -12.99 -7.00
C ALA A 108 -8.39 -11.74 -7.03
N ALA A 109 -7.23 -11.78 -6.34
CA ALA A 109 -6.20 -10.74 -6.41
C ALA A 109 -5.31 -10.84 -7.67
N GLY A 110 -5.52 -11.84 -8.54
CA GLY A 110 -4.79 -12.03 -9.79
C GLY A 110 -3.45 -12.75 -9.66
N HIS A 111 -3.15 -13.34 -8.50
CA HIS A 111 -1.94 -14.13 -8.32
C HIS A 111 -2.08 -15.52 -8.90
N ARG A 112 -0.96 -16.04 -9.40
CA ARG A 112 -0.84 -17.44 -9.79
C ARG A 112 -0.14 -18.21 -8.68
N ILE A 113 -0.68 -19.39 -8.39
CA ILE A 113 -0.04 -20.37 -7.52
C ILE A 113 0.80 -21.29 -8.41
N GLY A 114 2.07 -21.46 -8.05
CA GLY A 114 2.96 -22.42 -8.65
C GLY A 114 3.56 -23.33 -7.60
N GLU A 115 4.32 -24.32 -8.04
CA GLU A 115 4.95 -25.32 -7.16
C GLU A 115 6.48 -25.25 -7.30
N THR A 116 7.23 -25.54 -6.24
CA THR A 116 8.68 -25.76 -6.29
C THR A 116 8.99 -27.20 -6.69
N GLU A 117 10.28 -27.52 -6.91
CA GLU A 117 10.72 -28.90 -7.16
C GLU A 117 10.44 -29.82 -5.96
N ASP A 118 10.40 -29.26 -4.74
CA ASP A 118 10.12 -29.97 -3.50
C ASP A 118 8.61 -30.08 -3.17
N GLY A 119 7.74 -29.61 -4.07
CA GLY A 119 6.28 -29.64 -3.87
C GLY A 119 5.71 -28.49 -3.03
N GLU A 120 6.49 -27.45 -2.73
CA GLU A 120 5.98 -26.31 -1.95
C GLU A 120 5.18 -25.35 -2.84
N GLU A 121 3.98 -24.98 -2.39
CA GLU A 121 3.17 -23.97 -3.09
C GLU A 121 3.72 -22.55 -2.91
N THR A 122 3.74 -21.80 -4.00
CA THR A 122 4.36 -20.48 -4.09
C THR A 122 3.50 -19.51 -4.89
N VAL A 123 3.65 -18.21 -4.62
CA VAL A 123 2.89 -17.14 -5.29
C VAL A 123 3.83 -16.19 -6.02
N SER A 124 3.35 -15.61 -7.11
CA SER A 124 4.07 -14.60 -7.91
C SER A 124 4.02 -13.22 -7.25
N VAL A 125 4.83 -13.01 -6.21
CA VAL A 125 5.00 -11.71 -5.53
C VAL A 125 6.43 -11.22 -5.75
N PRO A 126 6.65 -9.98 -6.27
CA PRO A 126 7.99 -9.44 -6.45
C PRO A 126 8.79 -9.44 -5.14
N ALA A 127 10.04 -9.92 -5.15
CA ALA A 127 10.88 -9.95 -3.94
C ALA A 127 11.04 -8.59 -3.29
N ALA A 128 11.14 -7.53 -4.09
CA ALA A 128 11.27 -6.17 -3.57
C ALA A 128 10.03 -5.74 -2.78
N VAL A 129 8.84 -6.06 -3.30
CA VAL A 129 7.55 -5.80 -2.62
C VAL A 129 7.45 -6.62 -1.35
N TRP A 130 7.76 -7.91 -1.40
CA TRP A 130 7.78 -8.79 -0.23
C TRP A 130 8.71 -8.27 0.87
N ALA A 131 9.93 -7.88 0.50
CA ALA A 131 10.92 -7.33 1.43
C ALA A 131 10.42 -6.05 2.11
N ALA A 132 9.81 -5.13 1.37
CA ALA A 132 9.29 -3.90 1.93
C ALA A 132 8.10 -4.13 2.87
N GLU A 133 7.14 -4.96 2.48
CA GLU A 133 5.95 -5.27 3.30
C GLU A 133 6.34 -6.02 4.58
N THR A 134 7.32 -6.92 4.50
CA THR A 134 7.90 -7.60 5.67
C THR A 134 8.61 -6.61 6.59
N ALA A 135 9.41 -5.70 6.03
CA ALA A 135 10.10 -4.67 6.80
C ALA A 135 9.13 -3.72 7.51
N ARG A 136 7.98 -3.41 6.89
CA ARG A 136 6.95 -2.52 7.46
C ARG A 136 6.35 -3.01 8.77
N ARG A 137 6.33 -4.32 9.00
CA ARG A 137 5.79 -4.92 10.24
C ARG A 137 6.63 -4.64 11.47
N ARG A 138 7.87 -4.19 11.29
CA ARG A 138 8.73 -3.80 12.40
C ARG A 138 8.21 -2.47 12.96
N PRO A 139 8.17 -2.29 14.29
CA PRO A 139 7.75 -1.03 14.89
C PRO A 139 8.53 0.16 14.29
N TYR A 140 7.82 1.24 13.96
CA TYR A 140 8.45 2.51 13.62
C TYR A 140 9.34 2.96 14.79
N GLY A 141 10.60 3.34 14.55
CA GLY A 141 11.40 4.01 15.58
C GLY A 141 12.87 3.62 15.74
N GLN A 142 13.44 2.86 14.83
CA GLN A 142 14.89 2.65 14.79
C GLN A 142 15.36 2.63 13.33
N ASP A 143 16.63 2.92 13.07
CA ASP A 143 17.29 3.06 11.76
C ASP A 143 17.30 1.80 10.86
N TRP A 144 16.19 1.07 10.83
CA TRP A 144 16.05 -0.16 10.07
C TRP A 144 15.63 0.17 8.65
N GLY A 145 16.64 0.49 7.84
CA GLY A 145 16.51 0.33 6.40
C GLY A 145 16.31 -1.15 6.04
N PHE A 146 15.70 -1.38 4.89
CA PHE A 146 15.72 -2.66 4.19
C PHE A 146 16.30 -2.43 2.80
N THR A 147 16.96 -3.44 2.26
CA THR A 147 17.48 -3.39 0.89
C THR A 147 16.64 -4.28 -0.01
N ALA A 148 16.14 -3.70 -1.09
CA ALA A 148 15.29 -4.37 -2.06
C ALA A 148 15.63 -3.88 -3.46
N ALA A 149 15.84 -4.80 -4.41
CA ALA A 149 16.26 -4.47 -5.78
C ALA A 149 17.51 -3.56 -5.82
N GLY A 150 18.47 -3.75 -4.90
CA GLY A 150 19.69 -2.94 -4.80
C GLY A 150 19.50 -1.56 -4.15
N VAL A 151 18.28 -1.18 -3.75
CA VAL A 151 17.98 0.11 -3.13
C VAL A 151 17.74 -0.07 -1.64
N THR A 152 18.44 0.73 -0.82
CA THR A 152 18.17 0.82 0.62
C THR A 152 17.09 1.87 0.87
N ALA A 153 16.04 1.48 1.57
CA ALA A 153 14.91 2.33 1.90
C ALA A 153 14.42 2.06 3.33
N ARG A 154 13.66 2.99 3.91
CA ARG A 154 13.10 2.92 5.25
C ARG A 154 11.67 3.41 5.28
N TRP A 155 10.87 2.88 6.19
CA TRP A 155 9.51 3.37 6.42
C TRP A 155 9.54 4.63 7.28
N LEU A 156 8.88 5.69 6.81
CA LEU A 156 8.69 6.91 7.60
C LEU A 156 7.47 6.73 8.51
N ALA A 157 7.57 7.22 9.75
CA ALA A 157 6.45 7.18 10.67
C ALA A 157 5.32 8.11 10.19
N PRO A 158 4.05 7.75 10.39
CA PRO A 158 2.94 8.66 10.15
C PRO A 158 3.09 9.95 10.96
N VAL A 159 2.72 11.08 10.36
CA VAL A 159 2.85 12.42 10.96
C VAL A 159 1.51 13.14 10.87
N GLU A 160 1.05 13.71 11.98
CA GLU A 160 -0.12 14.59 11.97
C GLU A 160 0.20 15.90 11.24
N VAL A 161 -0.62 16.26 10.26
CA VAL A 161 -0.52 17.47 9.46
C VAL A 161 -1.20 18.60 10.19
N THR A 162 -0.38 19.51 10.72
CA THR A 162 -0.83 20.76 11.33
C THR A 162 -0.45 21.95 10.46
N ARG A 163 -1.17 23.07 10.58
CA ARG A 163 -0.79 24.32 9.91
C ARG A 163 0.64 24.74 10.23
N ALA A 164 1.09 24.53 11.47
CA ALA A 164 2.46 24.81 11.87
C ALA A 164 3.47 23.96 11.09
N ARG A 165 3.24 22.64 10.96
CA ARG A 165 4.11 21.75 10.19
C ARG A 165 4.13 22.09 8.70
N LEU A 166 2.98 22.39 8.11
CA LEU A 166 2.91 22.83 6.72
C LEU A 166 3.68 24.14 6.50
N GLY A 167 3.52 25.11 7.42
CA GLY A 167 4.29 26.35 7.41
C GLY A 167 5.80 26.10 7.55
N SER A 168 6.22 25.24 8.46
CA SER A 168 7.62 24.85 8.64
C SER A 168 8.19 24.17 7.39
N ALA A 169 7.46 23.25 6.77
CA ALA A 169 7.87 22.59 5.53
C ALA A 169 8.04 23.60 4.38
N LEU A 170 7.08 24.52 4.21
CA LEU A 170 7.17 25.56 3.18
C LEU A 170 8.35 26.52 3.40
N LEU A 171 8.64 26.86 4.65
CA LEU A 171 9.76 27.75 5.00
C LEU A 171 11.12 27.06 4.83
N ALA A 172 11.22 25.79 5.22
CA ALA A 172 12.45 25.00 5.04
C ALA A 172 12.77 24.79 3.55
N HIS A 173 11.74 24.79 2.69
CA HIS A 173 11.88 24.62 1.25
C HIS A 173 11.40 25.87 0.50
N GLY A 174 11.97 27.02 0.84
CA GLY A 174 11.65 28.33 0.25
C GLY A 174 11.74 28.41 -1.28
N GLU A 175 12.47 27.49 -1.91
CA GLU A 175 12.52 27.38 -3.37
C GLU A 175 11.28 26.68 -3.94
N LEU A 176 10.69 25.73 -3.21
CA LEU A 176 9.52 24.97 -3.62
C LEU A 176 8.20 25.73 -3.41
N SER A 177 8.18 26.69 -2.47
CA SER A 177 7.07 27.62 -2.27
C SER A 177 6.84 28.58 -3.44
N ALA A 178 7.84 28.76 -4.31
CA ALA A 178 7.72 29.53 -5.54
C ALA A 178 7.05 28.76 -6.68
N LEU A 179 6.69 27.47 -6.54
CA LEU A 179 6.17 26.65 -7.66
C LEU A 179 4.65 26.72 -7.87
N GLY A 180 4.05 27.86 -7.54
CA GLY A 180 2.90 28.41 -8.26
C GLY A 180 3.18 29.76 -8.95
N VAL A 181 4.35 30.36 -8.73
CA VAL A 181 4.70 31.71 -9.18
C VAL A 181 6.17 31.72 -9.61
N GLU A 182 6.41 31.56 -10.91
CA GLU A 182 7.72 31.62 -11.57
C GLU A 182 8.62 32.72 -10.97
N GLY A 183 9.66 32.32 -10.24
CA GLY A 183 10.53 33.29 -9.59
C GLY A 183 11.80 32.67 -9.00
N SER A 184 12.92 32.94 -9.66
CA SER A 184 14.27 32.64 -9.18
C SER A 184 14.52 33.18 -7.76
N ALA A 185 15.18 32.39 -6.92
CA ALA A 185 15.48 32.66 -5.51
C ALA A 185 16.38 33.90 -5.26
N SER A 186 16.90 34.55 -6.31
CA SER A 186 17.75 35.74 -6.17
C SER A 186 17.00 37.04 -5.85
N ASN A 187 15.67 37.01 -5.74
CA ASN A 187 14.85 38.21 -5.55
C ASN A 187 14.05 38.16 -4.23
N ILE A 188 14.49 38.91 -3.21
CA ILE A 188 13.84 38.99 -1.89
C ILE A 188 12.35 39.42 -1.96
N HIS A 189 11.96 40.13 -3.01
CA HIS A 189 10.56 40.49 -3.29
C HIS A 189 9.72 39.30 -3.74
N LEU A 190 10.31 38.35 -4.48
CA LEU A 190 9.67 37.09 -4.88
C LEU A 190 9.53 36.16 -3.66
N TRP A 191 10.46 36.19 -2.71
CA TRP A 191 10.31 35.44 -1.46
C TRP A 191 9.13 35.92 -0.61
N ARG A 192 8.91 37.24 -0.47
CA ARG A 192 7.72 37.77 0.22
C ARG A 192 6.42 37.47 -0.53
N ALA A 193 6.46 37.43 -1.86
CA ALA A 193 5.32 36.99 -2.68
C ALA A 193 5.04 35.50 -2.51
N ALA A 194 6.09 34.66 -2.50
CA ALA A 194 6.01 33.23 -2.23
C ALA A 194 5.48 32.95 -0.82
N GLN A 195 5.88 33.72 0.19
CA GLN A 195 5.32 33.60 1.54
C GLN A 195 3.84 33.97 1.62
N ARG A 196 3.40 34.97 0.86
CA ARG A 196 1.96 35.30 0.75
C ARG A 196 1.21 34.19 0.01
N ALA A 197 1.72 33.76 -1.14
CA ALA A 197 1.15 32.64 -1.88
C ALA A 197 1.11 31.35 -1.06
N CYS A 198 2.11 31.10 -0.21
CA CYS A 198 2.11 30.00 0.76
C CYS A 198 1.01 30.15 1.80
N ARG A 199 0.82 31.35 2.33
CA ARG A 199 -0.26 31.62 3.28
C ARG A 199 -1.61 31.39 2.64
N ASP A 200 -1.82 31.93 1.46
CA ASP A 200 -3.06 31.78 0.70
C ASP A 200 -3.30 30.29 0.37
N LEU A 201 -2.25 29.57 -0.05
CA LEU A 201 -2.29 28.11 -0.24
C LEU A 201 -2.66 27.38 1.05
N LEU A 202 -2.13 27.76 2.21
CA LEU A 202 -2.48 27.14 3.50
C LEU A 202 -3.89 27.47 3.98
N GLU A 203 -4.47 28.58 3.50
CA GLU A 203 -5.86 28.95 3.76
C GLU A 203 -6.81 28.14 2.88
N ASP A 204 -6.46 27.96 1.60
CA ASP A 204 -7.27 27.27 0.61
C ASP A 204 -7.12 25.74 0.64
N LEU A 205 -5.94 25.23 1.02
CA LEU A 205 -5.65 23.80 1.04
C LEU A 205 -6.10 23.18 2.36
N PRO A 206 -7.14 22.33 2.35
CA PRO A 206 -7.63 21.74 3.58
C PRO A 206 -6.55 20.80 4.15
N ALA A 207 -6.12 21.02 5.39
CA ALA A 207 -5.12 20.17 6.05
C ALA A 207 -5.49 18.68 6.00
N ARG A 208 -6.80 18.37 6.00
CA ARG A 208 -7.32 17.00 5.79
C ARG A 208 -6.90 16.35 4.47
N HIS A 209 -6.78 17.10 3.37
CA HIS A 209 -6.40 16.54 2.08
C HIS A 209 -4.91 16.19 2.06
N VAL A 210 -4.07 17.02 2.68
CA VAL A 210 -2.64 16.72 2.84
C VAL A 210 -2.44 15.59 3.84
N GLN A 211 -3.22 15.54 4.92
CA GLN A 211 -3.18 14.42 5.88
C GLN A 211 -3.44 13.08 5.18
N GLU A 212 -4.46 12.99 4.35
CA GLU A 212 -4.77 11.77 3.62
C GLU A 212 -3.60 11.31 2.72
N VAL A 213 -2.93 12.26 2.05
CA VAL A 213 -1.74 11.96 1.24
C VAL A 213 -0.55 11.55 2.13
N VAL A 214 -0.36 12.20 3.29
CA VAL A 214 0.68 11.83 4.26
C VAL A 214 0.45 10.42 4.79
N ASP A 215 -0.77 10.08 5.18
CA ASP A 215 -1.11 8.75 5.69
C ASP A 215 -0.88 7.68 4.61
N HIS A 216 -1.25 7.99 3.37
CA HIS A 216 -1.03 7.11 2.23
C HIS A 216 0.48 6.90 1.95
N LEU A 217 1.26 7.98 1.88
CA LEU A 217 2.70 7.91 1.66
C LEU A 217 3.41 7.13 2.77
N ALA A 218 3.13 7.45 4.04
CA ALA A 218 3.73 6.74 5.19
C ALA A 218 3.39 5.25 5.21
N ARG A 219 2.21 4.88 4.68
CA ARG A 219 1.76 3.50 4.66
C ARG A 219 2.34 2.68 3.52
N TYR A 220 2.48 3.25 2.32
CA TYR A 220 2.76 2.46 1.10
C TYR A 220 4.07 2.79 0.39
N TYR A 221 4.69 3.92 0.75
CA TYR A 221 5.91 4.40 0.13
C TYR A 221 7.03 4.45 1.19
N PRO A 222 8.12 3.69 1.02
CA PRO A 222 9.31 3.83 1.82
C PRO A 222 10.18 4.96 1.25
N ALA A 223 10.93 5.64 2.10
CA ALA A 223 11.90 6.66 1.72
C ALA A 223 13.30 6.07 1.55
N CYS A 224 14.00 6.48 0.50
CA CYS A 224 15.45 6.27 0.37
C CYS A 224 16.21 7.21 1.33
N ASP A 225 17.53 7.08 1.39
CA ASP A 225 18.38 8.01 2.15
C ASP A 225 18.60 9.34 1.40
N GLU A 226 18.51 9.31 0.06
CA GLU A 226 18.66 10.46 -0.82
C GLU A 226 17.69 10.40 -2.01
N ALA A 227 17.50 11.55 -2.66
CA ALA A 227 16.81 11.64 -3.95
C ALA A 227 17.86 11.83 -5.06
N THR A 228 17.94 10.86 -5.97
CA THR A 228 18.89 10.77 -7.08
C THR A 228 18.22 11.08 -8.43
N GLU A 229 18.96 11.04 -9.53
CA GLU A 229 18.40 11.25 -10.89
C GLU A 229 17.42 10.15 -11.31
N GLU A 230 17.59 8.97 -10.72
CA GLU A 230 16.73 7.81 -10.92
C GLU A 230 15.49 7.84 -10.01
N SER A 231 15.42 8.79 -9.08
CA SER A 231 14.26 8.93 -8.20
C SER A 231 13.04 9.41 -8.97
N PRO A 232 11.85 8.89 -8.68
CA PRO A 232 10.63 9.27 -9.38
C PRO A 232 10.29 10.74 -9.09
N SER A 233 9.83 11.43 -10.13
CA SER A 233 9.31 12.79 -9.96
C SER A 233 7.96 12.79 -9.24
N SER A 234 7.67 13.88 -8.53
CA SER A 234 6.39 14.17 -7.89
C SER A 234 5.20 14.04 -8.83
N TYR A 235 5.37 14.33 -10.12
CA TYR A 235 4.32 14.10 -11.11
C TYR A 235 3.96 12.62 -11.25
N VAL A 236 4.96 11.74 -11.30
CA VAL A 236 4.76 10.28 -11.41
C VAL A 236 4.15 9.74 -10.12
N VAL A 237 4.70 10.12 -8.97
CA VAL A 237 4.19 9.68 -7.67
C VAL A 237 2.76 10.18 -7.45
N LYS A 238 2.45 11.41 -7.84
CA LYS A 238 1.10 11.99 -7.72
C LYS A 238 0.07 11.12 -8.41
N HIS A 239 0.30 10.73 -9.66
CA HIS A 239 -0.67 9.89 -10.38
C HIS A 239 -0.89 8.53 -9.73
N ALA A 240 0.16 7.91 -9.19
CA ALA A 240 0.00 6.67 -8.43
C ALA A 240 -0.88 6.87 -7.18
N VAL A 241 -0.71 8.00 -6.47
CA VAL A 241 -1.53 8.35 -5.30
C VAL A 241 -2.97 8.72 -5.70
N GLU A 242 -3.17 9.46 -6.79
CA GLU A 242 -4.50 9.81 -7.33
C GLU A 242 -5.30 8.54 -7.67
N ASP A 243 -4.68 7.59 -8.37
CA ASP A 243 -5.31 6.33 -8.73
C ASP A 243 -5.70 5.52 -7.48
N ALA A 244 -4.84 5.52 -6.46
CA ALA A 244 -5.08 4.78 -5.22
C ALA A 244 -6.17 5.43 -4.34
N LEU A 245 -6.16 6.76 -4.20
CA LEU A 245 -7.17 7.49 -3.42
C LEU A 245 -8.49 7.66 -4.18
N GLY A 246 -8.48 7.56 -5.52
CA GLY A 246 -9.64 7.78 -6.36
C GLY A 246 -10.11 9.24 -6.41
N ARG A 247 -9.21 10.20 -6.16
CA ARG A 247 -9.47 11.64 -6.27
C ARG A 247 -8.27 12.37 -6.86
N TYR A 248 -8.50 13.58 -7.34
CA TYR A 248 -7.42 14.48 -7.75
C TYR A 248 -6.54 14.86 -6.55
N VAL A 249 -5.23 14.89 -6.78
CA VAL A 249 -4.19 15.32 -5.84
C VAL A 249 -3.29 16.27 -6.63
N SER A 250 -3.23 17.53 -6.26
CA SER A 250 -2.31 18.47 -6.91
C SER A 250 -0.85 18.10 -6.63
N ASN A 251 0.06 18.49 -7.53
CA ASN A 251 1.50 18.39 -7.28
C ASN A 251 1.89 19.10 -5.96
N GLY A 252 1.25 20.23 -5.64
CA GLY A 252 1.49 20.98 -4.41
C GLY A 252 1.11 20.20 -3.15
N GLU A 253 -0.04 19.52 -3.14
CA GLU A 253 -0.46 18.65 -2.04
C GLU A 253 0.53 17.51 -1.81
N LEU A 254 0.95 16.83 -2.88
CA LEU A 254 1.94 15.75 -2.77
C LEU A 254 3.29 16.26 -2.27
N ILE A 255 3.81 17.35 -2.84
CA ILE A 255 5.09 17.93 -2.41
C ILE A 255 5.00 18.29 -0.92
N LEU A 256 3.97 19.01 -0.49
CA LEU A 256 3.76 19.32 0.93
C LEU A 256 3.74 18.07 1.82
N ALA A 257 3.03 17.02 1.40
CA ALA A 257 2.98 15.76 2.14
C ALA A 257 4.37 15.11 2.27
N THR A 258 5.14 15.04 1.18
CA THR A 258 6.50 14.49 1.19
C THR A 258 7.45 15.27 2.11
N LEU A 259 7.35 16.60 2.09
CA LEU A 259 8.14 17.48 2.95
C LEU A 259 7.76 17.33 4.43
N VAL A 260 6.46 17.25 4.74
CA VAL A 260 5.98 17.05 6.11
C VAL A 260 6.42 15.69 6.68
N LEU A 261 6.44 14.64 5.84
CA LEU A 261 6.95 13.33 6.22
C LEU A 261 8.47 13.28 6.37
N GLY A 262 9.19 14.20 5.74
CA GLY A 262 10.66 14.21 5.75
C GLY A 262 11.28 13.28 4.72
N TYR A 263 10.63 13.11 3.57
CA TYR A 263 11.29 12.46 2.43
C TYR A 263 12.51 13.27 1.98
N PRO A 264 13.61 12.60 1.59
CA PRO A 264 14.63 13.26 0.80
C PRO A 264 14.02 13.73 -0.52
N THR A 265 14.34 14.96 -0.91
CA THR A 265 13.82 15.55 -2.13
C THR A 265 14.90 16.34 -2.85
N ARG A 266 14.92 16.28 -4.17
CA ARG A 266 15.87 17.02 -5.01
C ARG A 266 15.15 17.75 -6.14
N ARG A 267 15.61 18.96 -6.44
CA ARG A 267 15.00 19.82 -7.46
C ARG A 267 15.93 20.01 -8.65
N ASP A 268 15.77 19.18 -9.66
CA ASP A 268 16.50 19.32 -10.94
C ASP A 268 15.58 19.75 -12.10
N ALA A 269 14.27 19.76 -11.86
CA ALA A 269 13.22 19.94 -12.86
C ALA A 269 12.03 20.73 -12.25
N PRO A 270 11.00 21.13 -13.03
CA PRO A 270 9.80 21.76 -12.46
C PRO A 270 9.07 20.86 -11.45
N ASN A 271 9.22 19.54 -11.57
CA ASN A 271 8.73 18.57 -10.60
C ASN A 271 9.86 18.14 -9.65
N LEU A 272 9.54 18.05 -8.36
CA LEU A 272 10.47 17.56 -7.33
C LEU A 272 10.76 16.07 -7.53
N LEU A 273 12.01 15.64 -7.46
CA LEU A 273 12.36 14.22 -7.32
C LEU A 273 12.16 13.82 -5.87
N ILE A 274 11.49 12.69 -5.64
CA ILE A 274 11.18 12.17 -4.31
C ILE A 274 12.02 10.93 -4.09
N GLY A 275 12.83 10.90 -3.03
CA GLY A 275 13.65 9.75 -2.66
C GLY A 275 12.77 8.59 -2.19
N THR A 276 12.19 7.86 -3.13
CA THR A 276 11.43 6.63 -2.92
C THR A 276 11.76 5.66 -4.07
N PRO A 277 11.80 4.34 -3.85
CA PRO A 277 12.19 3.42 -4.92
C PRO A 277 11.16 3.40 -6.07
N GLU A 278 11.64 3.47 -7.31
CA GLU A 278 10.77 3.48 -8.51
C GLU A 278 9.87 2.25 -8.58
N TRP A 279 10.39 1.08 -8.22
CA TRP A 279 9.62 -0.17 -8.23
C TRP A 279 8.42 -0.14 -7.28
N VAL A 280 8.47 0.65 -6.20
CA VAL A 280 7.31 0.87 -5.31
C VAL A 280 6.26 1.68 -6.05
N VAL A 281 6.66 2.77 -6.69
CA VAL A 281 5.74 3.65 -7.42
C VAL A 281 5.07 2.91 -8.57
N ALA A 282 5.83 2.12 -9.34
CA ALA A 282 5.30 1.29 -10.42
C ALA A 282 4.28 0.25 -9.90
N SER A 283 4.61 -0.41 -8.80
CA SER A 283 3.75 -1.36 -8.09
C SER A 283 2.42 -0.73 -7.64
N ARG A 284 2.48 0.47 -7.02
CA ARG A 284 1.28 1.19 -6.57
C ARG A 284 0.43 1.73 -7.72
N ALA A 285 1.07 2.23 -8.78
CA ALA A 285 0.36 2.66 -9.97
C ALA A 285 -0.39 1.48 -10.64
N ALA A 286 0.20 0.28 -10.65
CA ALA A 286 -0.48 -0.92 -11.15
C ALA A 286 -1.73 -1.28 -10.31
N TYR A 287 -1.60 -1.22 -8.98
CA TYR A 287 -2.74 -1.43 -8.08
C TYR A 287 -3.86 -0.40 -8.31
N GLY A 288 -3.52 0.89 -8.34
CA GLY A 288 -4.48 1.97 -8.54
C GLY A 288 -5.27 1.82 -9.85
N ARG A 289 -4.59 1.47 -10.95
CA ARG A 289 -5.26 1.18 -12.24
C ARG A 289 -6.22 0.00 -12.17
N SER A 290 -5.86 -1.05 -11.42
CA SER A 290 -6.74 -2.22 -11.21
C SER A 290 -8.01 -1.82 -10.47
N VAL A 291 -7.88 -1.04 -9.38
CA VAL A 291 -9.01 -0.53 -8.60
C VAL A 291 -9.89 0.40 -9.44
N ALA A 292 -9.30 1.33 -10.19
CA ALA A 292 -10.05 2.23 -11.07
C ALA A 292 -10.84 1.46 -12.14
N SER A 293 -10.23 0.41 -12.71
CA SER A 293 -10.87 -0.47 -13.70
C SER A 293 -12.01 -1.28 -13.08
N ALA A 294 -11.86 -1.78 -11.85
CA ALA A 294 -12.92 -2.47 -11.12
C ALA A 294 -14.12 -1.54 -10.86
N ARG A 295 -13.87 -0.35 -10.30
CA ARG A 295 -14.91 0.67 -10.04
C ARG A 295 -15.65 1.09 -11.30
N ARG A 296 -14.94 1.19 -12.43
CA ARG A 296 -15.56 1.50 -13.72
C ARG A 296 -16.53 0.40 -14.16
N ARG A 297 -16.13 -0.87 -14.08
CA ARG A 297 -16.99 -2.01 -14.42
C ARG A 297 -18.24 -2.08 -13.54
N GLU A 298 -18.10 -1.80 -12.24
CA GLU A 298 -19.24 -1.74 -11.32
C GLU A 298 -20.24 -0.66 -11.72
N ARG A 299 -19.76 0.54 -12.11
CA ARG A 299 -20.63 1.63 -12.59
C ARG A 299 -21.29 1.33 -13.92
N GLU A 300 -20.64 0.58 -14.81
CA GLU A 300 -21.19 0.17 -16.11
C GLU A 300 -22.25 -0.94 -15.96
N ALA A 301 -22.25 -1.67 -14.85
CA ALA A 301 -23.19 -2.75 -14.57
C ALA A 301 -24.46 -2.30 -13.80
N ALA A 302 -24.48 -1.09 -13.24
CA ALA A 302 -25.58 -0.52 -12.45
C ALA A 302 -26.51 0.36 -13.30
#